data_AF-A0A5B7TU60-F1
#
_entry.id   AF-A0A5B7TU60-F1
#
_cell.length_a   1.000
_cell.length_b   1.000
_cell.length_c   1.000
_cell.angle_alpha   90.00
_cell.angle_beta   90.00
_cell.angle_gamma   90.00
#
_symmetry.space_group_name_H-M   'P 1'
#
loop_
_entity.id
_entity.type
_entity.pdbx_description
1 polymer ?
#
loop_
_entity_poly.entity_id
_entity_poly.type
_entity_poly.pdbx_seq_one_letter_code
_entity_poly.pdbx_strand_id
1 'polypeptide(L)'
;MLKKSLVATLIVLLFFAACKKQNKLDPKVKDLISLNDFDSISVQELPFSFAFDKDSILDYHYTLESFERRNLIDKNAKLNTYFSDSTTFLNSENLFITDSENYPYIGEGYFYTRLPNINEIKVLVFTYQNTDEQETLPYFELQTIDENNKVIDKLILAGGINYDCSWDRQFSIDETYTINIIDNESCFDPEDEKQILTKTVKTAYKVDNDGHIKMLISEGAL
;
A
#
# COMPACT_ATOMS: atom_id res chain seq x y z
N MET A 1 76.18 -0.81 -20.22
CA MET A 1 75.39 -0.49 -19.00
C MET A 1 74.14 0.26 -19.43
N LEU A 2 72.99 0.01 -18.76
CA LEU A 2 71.60 0.45 -19.05
C LEU A 2 71.06 -0.06 -20.40
N LYS A 3 70.23 -1.11 -20.52
CA LYS A 3 69.05 -1.60 -19.75
C LYS A 3 67.93 -0.56 -19.59
N LYS A 4 66.80 -0.91 -20.23
CA LYS A 4 65.41 -0.60 -19.87
C LYS A 4 64.96 0.85 -20.05
N SER A 5 64.32 1.15 -21.18
CA SER A 5 63.10 1.98 -21.22
C SER A 5 62.65 2.21 -22.67
N LEU A 6 62.00 1.22 -23.29
CA LEU A 6 61.21 1.48 -24.51
C LEU A 6 60.22 0.36 -24.86
N VAL A 7 59.84 -0.47 -23.88
CA VAL A 7 58.78 -1.49 -24.03
C VAL A 7 57.51 -1.10 -23.26
N ALA A 8 57.54 0.03 -22.53
CA ALA A 8 56.42 0.46 -21.70
C ALA A 8 55.35 1.30 -22.44
N THR A 9 55.57 1.68 -23.70
CA THR A 9 54.64 2.59 -24.41
C THR A 9 53.66 1.89 -25.36
N LEU A 10 53.83 0.59 -25.61
CA LEU A 10 52.92 -0.17 -26.51
C LEU A 10 51.86 -1.02 -25.78
N ILE A 11 51.97 -1.17 -24.45
CA ILE A 11 51.01 -1.95 -23.64
C ILE A 11 49.86 -1.07 -23.11
N VAL A 12 50.00 0.26 -23.11
CA VAL A 12 48.98 1.19 -22.61
C VAL A 12 47.87 1.48 -23.64
N LEU A 13 48.11 1.21 -24.93
CA LEU A 13 47.12 1.46 -26.00
C LEU A 13 46.18 0.27 -26.31
N LEU A 14 46.41 -0.90 -25.71
CA LEU A 14 45.54 -2.07 -25.89
C LEU A 14 44.46 -2.22 -24.80
N PHE A 15 44.44 -1.35 -23.79
CA PHE A 15 43.39 -1.32 -22.76
C PHE A 15 42.18 -0.44 -23.08
N PHE A 16 42.17 0.27 -24.22
CA PHE A 16 41.11 1.24 -24.56
C PHE A 16 40.16 0.83 -25.70
N ALA A 17 40.25 -0.39 -26.24
CA ALA A 17 39.39 -0.83 -27.35
C ALA A 17 38.56 -2.11 -27.08
N ALA A 18 38.33 -2.45 -25.80
CA ALA A 18 37.47 -3.57 -25.44
C ALA A 18 36.45 -3.25 -24.32
N CYS A 19 36.03 -1.98 -24.19
CA CYS A 19 34.71 -1.68 -23.63
C CYS A 19 33.70 -1.72 -24.77
N LYS A 20 33.44 -2.94 -25.27
CA LYS A 20 32.21 -3.21 -26.00
C LYS A 20 31.11 -2.86 -25.02
N LYS A 21 30.37 -1.77 -25.27
CA LYS A 21 29.11 -1.45 -24.60
C LYS A 21 28.25 -2.71 -24.69
N GLN A 22 28.33 -3.56 -23.67
CA GLN A 22 27.19 -4.33 -23.26
C GLN A 22 26.19 -3.26 -22.85
N ASN A 23 25.27 -2.94 -23.76
CA ASN A 23 23.95 -2.59 -23.32
C ASN A 23 23.57 -3.74 -22.39
N LYS A 24 23.72 -3.54 -21.08
CA LYS A 24 22.88 -4.23 -20.13
C LYS A 24 21.48 -3.87 -20.61
N LEU A 25 20.87 -4.77 -21.40
CA LEU A 25 19.46 -4.99 -21.18
C LEU A 25 19.39 -5.22 -19.68
N ASP A 26 18.84 -4.25 -18.95
CA ASP A 26 18.22 -4.58 -17.68
C ASP A 26 17.37 -5.80 -17.99
N PRO A 27 17.69 -6.96 -17.44
CA PRO A 27 16.65 -7.92 -17.37
C PRO A 27 15.76 -7.31 -16.28
N LYS A 28 14.71 -6.59 -16.70
CA LYS A 28 13.42 -6.78 -16.06
C LYS A 28 13.15 -8.29 -16.15
N VAL A 29 13.84 -9.06 -15.32
CA VAL A 29 13.33 -10.32 -14.84
C VAL A 29 12.17 -9.84 -14.00
N LYS A 30 11.01 -9.69 -14.66
CA LYS A 30 9.79 -10.12 -14.01
C LYS A 30 10.09 -11.55 -13.63
N ASP A 31 10.62 -11.74 -12.42
CA ASP A 31 10.48 -13.01 -11.72
C ASP A 31 8.98 -13.15 -11.62
N LEU A 32 8.42 -13.78 -12.67
CA LEU A 32 7.06 -14.26 -12.69
C LEU A 32 7.05 -15.26 -11.56
N ILE A 33 6.67 -14.78 -10.39
CA ILE A 33 6.15 -15.57 -9.29
C ILE A 33 5.29 -16.63 -9.97
N SER A 34 5.75 -17.88 -9.86
CA SER A 34 5.15 -18.94 -10.65
C SER A 34 3.69 -19.04 -10.21
N LEU A 35 2.76 -19.39 -11.10
CA LEU A 35 1.35 -19.57 -10.73
C LEU A 35 1.18 -20.45 -9.46
N ASN A 36 2.11 -21.38 -9.22
CA ASN A 36 2.17 -22.24 -8.04
C ASN A 36 2.46 -21.51 -6.72
N ASP A 37 3.08 -20.34 -6.75
CA ASP A 37 3.40 -19.58 -5.54
C ASP A 37 2.14 -18.94 -4.94
N PHE A 38 1.13 -18.59 -5.76
CA PHE A 38 -0.12 -18.01 -5.26
C PHE A 38 -0.97 -18.99 -4.45
N ASP A 39 -1.03 -20.24 -4.90
CA ASP A 39 -1.80 -21.30 -4.24
C ASP A 39 -1.18 -21.73 -2.90
N SER A 40 0.08 -21.37 -2.67
CA SER A 40 0.77 -21.60 -1.40
C SER A 40 0.46 -20.54 -0.32
N ILE A 41 -0.15 -19.42 -0.71
CA ILE A 41 -0.47 -18.31 0.21
C ILE A 41 -1.76 -18.63 0.95
N SER A 42 -1.71 -18.53 2.28
CA SER A 42 -2.91 -18.64 3.11
C SER A 42 -3.95 -17.59 2.72
N VAL A 43 -5.19 -18.03 2.56
CA VAL A 43 -6.32 -17.15 2.28
C VAL A 43 -6.99 -16.77 3.59
N GLN A 44 -7.12 -15.47 3.84
CA GLN A 44 -7.94 -14.94 4.92
C GLN A 44 -9.41 -15.14 4.55
N GLU A 45 -10.12 -15.94 5.33
CA GLU A 45 -11.56 -16.16 5.12
C GLU A 45 -12.35 -14.87 5.33
N LEU A 46 -13.48 -14.78 4.61
CA LEU A 46 -14.49 -13.74 4.81
C LEU A 46 -15.55 -14.26 5.81
N PRO A 47 -16.16 -13.38 6.62
CA PRO A 47 -15.96 -11.93 6.67
C PRO A 47 -14.61 -11.52 7.27
N PHE A 48 -14.09 -10.37 6.85
CA PHE A 48 -12.82 -9.83 7.31
C PHE A 48 -12.99 -8.36 7.71
N SER A 49 -12.53 -7.98 8.90
CA SER A 49 -12.64 -6.62 9.41
C SER A 49 -11.38 -6.18 10.13
N PHE A 50 -11.20 -4.86 10.17
CA PHE A 50 -10.11 -4.23 10.89
C PHE A 50 -10.57 -2.88 11.44
N ALA A 51 -10.18 -2.60 12.68
CA ALA A 51 -10.31 -1.30 13.32
C ALA A 51 -9.06 -1.06 14.17
N PHE A 52 -8.58 0.18 14.20
CA PHE A 52 -7.55 0.59 15.14
C PHE A 52 -8.14 0.64 16.55
N ASP A 53 -7.41 0.10 17.51
CA ASP A 53 -7.77 0.23 18.92
C ASP A 53 -7.40 1.63 19.41
N LYS A 54 -8.41 2.42 19.79
CA LYS A 54 -8.26 3.84 20.16
C LYS A 54 -7.36 4.04 21.37
N ASP A 55 -7.38 3.10 22.31
CA ASP A 55 -6.52 3.15 23.50
C ASP A 55 -5.06 2.86 23.16
N SER A 56 -4.81 2.26 22.00
CA SER A 56 -3.49 1.84 21.50
C SER A 56 -2.99 2.67 20.31
N ILE A 57 -3.71 3.71 19.85
CA ILE A 57 -3.31 4.54 18.71
C ILE A 57 -2.01 5.32 18.99
N LEU A 58 -1.82 5.76 20.24
CA LEU A 58 -0.58 6.37 20.71
C LEU A 58 0.52 5.34 21.04
N ASP A 59 0.15 4.05 21.07
CA ASP A 59 1.09 2.97 21.25
C ASP A 59 1.69 2.57 19.90
N TYR A 60 2.98 2.25 19.92
CA TYR A 60 3.81 1.79 18.79
C TYR A 60 3.28 0.53 18.07
N HIS A 61 2.10 0.03 18.42
CA HIS A 61 1.42 -1.15 17.89
C HIS A 61 1.00 -1.04 16.43
N TYR A 62 0.76 0.18 15.94
CA TYR A 62 0.33 0.43 14.57
C TYR A 62 1.43 1.11 13.77
N THR A 63 2.54 0.40 13.58
CA THR A 63 3.66 0.81 12.73
C THR A 63 4.05 -0.36 11.83
N LEU A 64 4.63 -0.07 10.66
CA LEU A 64 5.17 -1.11 9.79
C LEU A 64 6.24 -1.95 10.51
N GLU A 65 7.04 -1.34 11.39
CA GLU A 65 8.02 -2.07 12.23
C GLU A 65 7.33 -3.05 13.19
N SER A 66 6.26 -2.63 13.86
CA SER A 66 5.50 -3.54 14.73
C SER A 66 4.79 -4.63 13.95
N PHE A 67 4.39 -4.38 12.71
CA PHE A 67 3.77 -5.39 11.84
C PHE A 67 4.80 -6.44 11.43
N GLU A 68 5.99 -6.00 11.01
CA GLU A 68 7.12 -6.86 10.66
C GLU A 68 7.55 -7.72 11.86
N ARG A 69 7.74 -7.13 13.05
CA ARG A 69 8.10 -7.86 14.28
C ARG A 69 7.08 -8.93 14.70
N ARG A 70 5.81 -8.74 14.34
CA ARG A 70 4.72 -9.70 14.62
C ARG A 70 4.52 -10.70 13.49
N ASN A 71 5.37 -10.67 12.46
CA ASN A 71 5.26 -11.49 11.25
C ASN A 71 3.92 -11.29 10.51
N LEU A 72 3.34 -10.09 10.59
CA LEU A 72 2.15 -9.74 9.81
C LEU A 72 2.50 -9.32 8.38
N ILE A 73 3.73 -8.84 8.19
CA ILE A 73 4.30 -8.49 6.88
C ILE A 73 5.75 -8.98 6.80
N ASP A 74 6.23 -9.20 5.59
CA ASP A 74 7.64 -9.42 5.29
C ASP A 74 8.08 -8.42 4.21
N LYS A 75 9.05 -7.57 4.55
CA LYS A 75 9.57 -6.54 3.63
C LYS A 75 10.26 -7.13 2.40
N ASN A 76 10.71 -8.38 2.48
CA ASN A 76 11.34 -9.10 1.37
C ASN A 76 10.38 -10.05 0.66
N ALA A 77 9.08 -10.06 1.02
CA ALA A 77 8.11 -10.90 0.37
C ALA A 77 8.04 -10.58 -1.13
N LYS A 78 8.14 -11.62 -1.97
CA LYS A 78 7.99 -11.48 -3.42
C LYS A 78 6.66 -10.82 -3.80
N LEU A 79 5.62 -11.04 -2.98
CA LEU A 79 4.30 -10.49 -3.20
C LEU A 79 4.24 -8.96 -3.13
N ASN A 80 5.21 -8.30 -2.49
CA ASN A 80 5.31 -6.84 -2.47
C ASN A 80 5.43 -6.26 -3.90
N THR A 81 5.94 -7.04 -4.85
CA THR A 81 6.05 -6.63 -6.27
C THR A 81 4.70 -6.43 -6.98
N TYR A 82 3.60 -6.92 -6.39
CA TYR A 82 2.24 -6.71 -6.90
C TYR A 82 1.62 -5.39 -6.46
N PHE A 83 2.21 -4.72 -5.47
CA PHE A 83 1.70 -3.44 -5.03
C PHE A 83 1.80 -2.41 -6.14
N SER A 84 0.68 -1.74 -6.41
CA SER A 84 0.62 -0.58 -7.31
C SER A 84 0.26 0.67 -6.51
N ASP A 85 1.20 1.61 -6.43
CA ASP A 85 1.04 2.88 -5.73
C ASP A 85 0.09 3.85 -6.46
N SER A 86 0.03 5.09 -6.01
CA SER A 86 -0.76 6.17 -6.61
C SER A 86 -2.28 5.98 -6.47
N THR A 87 -2.72 5.43 -5.33
CA THR A 87 -4.16 5.36 -4.98
C THR A 87 -4.59 6.67 -4.36
N THR A 88 -5.55 7.34 -4.99
CA THR A 88 -6.23 8.51 -4.41
C THR A 88 -7.36 8.03 -3.52
N PHE A 89 -7.70 8.79 -2.47
CA PHE A 89 -9.04 8.71 -1.89
C PHE A 89 -10.07 8.93 -3.00
N LEU A 90 -11.18 8.21 -2.96
CA LEU A 90 -12.21 8.37 -3.99
C LEU A 90 -12.78 9.79 -3.88
N ASN A 91 -12.84 10.51 -5.01
CA ASN A 91 -13.10 11.96 -5.13
C ASN A 91 -14.40 12.49 -4.46
N SER A 92 -15.21 11.64 -3.84
CA SER A 92 -16.42 12.01 -3.09
C SER A 92 -16.27 11.89 -1.57
N GLU A 93 -15.12 11.48 -1.05
CA GLU A 93 -14.88 11.36 0.39
C GLU A 93 -14.61 12.75 0.99
N ASN A 94 -15.66 13.39 1.50
CA ASN A 94 -15.63 14.71 2.13
C ASN A 94 -15.04 14.65 3.55
N LEU A 95 -13.81 14.17 3.69
CA LEU A 95 -13.09 14.09 4.97
C LEU A 95 -12.61 15.48 5.40
N PHE A 96 -12.51 15.76 6.71
CA PHE A 96 -12.00 17.03 7.23
C PHE A 96 -10.56 17.31 6.83
N ILE A 97 -9.77 16.27 6.54
CA ILE A 97 -8.43 16.37 5.99
C ILE A 97 -8.44 15.79 4.60
N THR A 98 -8.50 16.66 3.59
CA THR A 98 -8.22 16.32 2.19
C THR A 98 -6.84 16.80 1.74
N ASP A 99 -6.26 17.76 2.47
CA ASP A 99 -5.00 18.41 2.13
C ASP A 99 -3.82 17.65 2.74
N SER A 100 -3.67 16.38 2.36
CA SER A 100 -2.35 15.78 2.47
C SER A 100 -1.53 16.22 1.25
N GLU A 101 -0.38 16.85 1.51
CA GLU A 101 0.58 17.22 0.47
C GLU A 101 1.19 16.00 -0.26
N ASN A 102 0.97 14.79 0.28
CA ASN A 102 1.60 13.55 -0.18
C ASN A 102 0.58 12.52 -0.71
N TYR A 103 -0.63 12.94 -1.07
CA TYR A 103 -1.61 12.10 -1.76
C TYR A 103 -1.75 12.44 -3.26
N PRO A 104 -1.85 11.43 -4.15
CA PRO A 104 -1.85 10.00 -3.86
C PRO A 104 -0.47 9.50 -3.40
N TYR A 105 -0.46 8.50 -2.50
CA TYR A 105 0.77 7.91 -1.99
C TYR A 105 1.63 7.32 -3.13
N ILE A 106 2.92 7.66 -3.18
CA ILE A 106 3.91 7.11 -4.11
C ILE A 106 4.99 6.42 -3.29
N GLY A 107 5.19 5.12 -3.50
CA GLY A 107 6.14 4.36 -2.69
C GLY A 107 5.92 2.85 -2.67
N GLU A 108 6.48 2.21 -1.65
CA GLU A 108 6.44 0.76 -1.47
C GLU A 108 5.29 0.35 -0.54
N GLY A 109 4.62 -0.74 -0.91
CA GLY A 109 3.60 -1.39 -0.10
C GLY A 109 3.97 -2.83 0.21
N TYR A 110 3.56 -3.30 1.37
CA TYR A 110 3.90 -4.61 1.89
C TYR A 110 2.67 -5.50 1.88
N PHE A 111 2.81 -6.70 1.32
CA PHE A 111 1.74 -7.69 1.31
C PHE A 111 1.34 -8.02 2.75
N TYR A 112 0.05 -7.84 3.05
CA TYR A 112 -0.52 -8.11 4.36
C TYR A 112 -1.33 -9.41 4.33
N THR A 113 -2.30 -9.52 3.41
CA THR A 113 -3.06 -10.77 3.29
C THR A 113 -3.69 -10.93 1.91
N ARG A 114 -4.09 -12.17 1.60
CA ARG A 114 -4.87 -12.54 0.42
C ARG A 114 -6.30 -12.86 0.84
N LEU A 115 -7.28 -12.32 0.14
CA LEU A 115 -8.69 -12.67 0.29
C LEU A 115 -9.09 -13.73 -0.77
N PRO A 116 -10.25 -14.41 -0.65
CA PRO A 116 -10.73 -15.36 -1.66
C PRO A 116 -10.77 -14.75 -3.06
N ASN A 117 -10.50 -15.51 -4.12
CA ASN A 117 -10.62 -14.94 -5.46
C ASN A 117 -12.09 -14.59 -5.78
N ILE A 118 -12.29 -13.57 -6.61
CA ILE A 118 -13.58 -13.30 -7.25
C ILE A 118 -13.46 -13.81 -8.67
N ASN A 119 -14.01 -15.00 -8.94
CA ASN A 119 -13.73 -15.73 -10.18
C ASN A 119 -12.20 -15.94 -10.33
N GLU A 120 -11.60 -15.44 -11.42
CA GLU A 120 -10.15 -15.49 -11.67
C GLU A 120 -9.41 -14.24 -11.15
N ILE A 121 -10.13 -13.29 -10.54
CA ILE A 121 -9.55 -12.05 -10.01
C ILE A 121 -8.96 -12.31 -8.62
N LYS A 122 -7.69 -11.98 -8.47
CA LYS A 122 -6.98 -12.04 -7.19
C LYS A 122 -7.31 -10.78 -6.40
N VAL A 123 -7.55 -10.94 -5.10
CA VAL A 123 -7.83 -9.83 -4.19
C VAL A 123 -6.78 -9.82 -3.09
N LEU A 124 -5.93 -8.81 -3.08
CA LEU A 124 -4.81 -8.68 -2.15
C LEU A 124 -4.96 -7.43 -1.32
N VAL A 125 -4.57 -7.52 -0.04
CA VAL A 125 -4.47 -6.39 0.86
C VAL A 125 -2.99 -6.11 1.10
N PHE A 126 -2.60 -4.88 0.84
CA PHE A 126 -1.28 -4.35 1.14
C PHE A 126 -1.38 -3.36 2.30
N THR A 127 -0.26 -3.12 2.96
CA THR A 127 -0.13 -2.06 3.95
C THR A 127 1.12 -1.23 3.68
N TYR A 128 1.00 0.07 3.88
CA TYR A 128 2.08 1.04 3.75
C TYR A 128 1.86 2.15 4.77
N GLN A 129 2.88 2.97 5.00
CA GLN A 129 2.80 4.12 5.88
C GLN A 129 3.44 5.30 5.17
N ASN A 130 2.73 6.42 5.11
CA ASN A 130 3.26 7.64 4.53
C ASN A 130 4.16 8.34 5.55
N THR A 131 5.44 7.97 5.56
CA THR A 131 6.41 8.50 6.53
C THR A 131 6.71 9.99 6.34
N ASP A 132 6.33 10.56 5.20
CA ASP A 132 6.49 11.99 4.93
C ASP A 132 5.40 12.83 5.63
N GLU A 133 4.34 12.18 6.15
CA GLU A 133 3.32 12.78 6.99
C GLU A 133 3.50 12.34 8.44
N GLN A 134 3.53 13.31 9.35
CA GLN A 134 3.59 13.04 10.79
C GLN A 134 2.26 12.44 11.27
N GLU A 135 2.32 11.62 12.33
CA GLU A 135 1.13 11.08 13.02
C GLU A 135 0.20 10.25 12.11
N THR A 136 0.71 9.67 11.02
CA THR A 136 -0.05 8.75 10.16
C THR A 136 -0.07 7.33 10.72
N LEU A 137 -1.27 6.73 10.70
CA LEU A 137 -1.45 5.31 10.89
C LEU A 137 -1.12 4.57 9.57
N PRO A 138 -0.65 3.31 9.64
CA PRO A 138 -0.50 2.48 8.44
C PRO A 138 -1.82 2.35 7.69
N TYR A 139 -1.76 2.58 6.39
CA TYR A 139 -2.88 2.36 5.50
C TYR A 139 -2.99 0.88 5.17
N PHE A 140 -4.21 0.41 4.96
CA PHE A 140 -4.51 -0.87 4.34
C PHE A 140 -5.19 -0.60 3.02
N GLU A 141 -4.70 -1.23 1.96
CA GLU A 141 -5.21 -1.02 0.61
C GLU A 141 -5.53 -2.35 -0.05
N LEU A 142 -6.78 -2.48 -0.48
CA LEU A 142 -7.22 -3.59 -1.31
C LEU A 142 -6.90 -3.29 -2.76
N GLN A 143 -6.27 -4.25 -3.44
CA GLN A 143 -6.05 -4.22 -4.88
C GLN A 143 -6.63 -5.47 -5.53
N THR A 144 -7.39 -5.28 -6.59
CA THR A 144 -7.86 -6.36 -7.46
C THR A 144 -6.90 -6.54 -8.63
N ILE A 145 -6.54 -7.78 -8.95
CA ILE A 145 -5.49 -8.09 -9.92
C ILE A 145 -6.00 -9.17 -10.87
N ASP A 146 -5.85 -8.93 -12.17
CA ASP A 146 -6.24 -9.88 -13.21
C ASP A 146 -5.31 -11.11 -13.27
N GLU A 147 -5.70 -12.08 -14.09
CA GLU A 147 -4.91 -13.30 -14.38
C GLU A 147 -3.50 -12.98 -14.95
N ASN A 148 -3.34 -11.81 -15.57
CA ASN A 148 -2.10 -11.33 -16.18
C ASN A 148 -1.26 -10.49 -15.21
N ASN A 149 -1.59 -10.50 -13.91
CA ASN A 149 -0.89 -9.78 -12.86
C ASN A 149 -0.94 -8.25 -13.06
N LYS A 150 -2.02 -7.72 -13.64
CA LYS A 150 -2.28 -6.29 -13.77
C LYS A 150 -3.34 -5.86 -12.77
N VAL A 151 -3.10 -4.74 -12.11
CA VAL A 151 -4.08 -4.13 -11.21
C VAL A 151 -5.29 -3.64 -12.02
N ILE A 152 -6.48 -4.03 -11.58
CA ILE A 152 -7.77 -3.61 -12.13
C ILE A 152 -8.26 -2.38 -11.37
N ASP A 153 -8.31 -2.46 -10.04
CA ASP A 153 -8.82 -1.40 -9.18
C ASP A 153 -8.22 -1.45 -7.77
N LYS A 154 -8.35 -0.34 -7.04
CA LYS A 154 -7.72 -0.16 -5.72
C LYS A 154 -8.61 0.65 -4.77
N LEU A 155 -8.59 0.31 -3.48
CA LEU A 155 -9.34 1.02 -2.45
C LEU A 155 -8.58 1.04 -1.12
N ILE A 156 -8.43 2.23 -0.53
CA ILE A 156 -7.91 2.42 0.83
C ILE A 156 -9.00 1.98 1.82
N LEU A 157 -8.78 0.83 2.45
CA LEU A 157 -9.70 0.19 3.39
C LEU A 157 -9.60 0.76 4.81
N ALA A 158 -8.38 1.02 5.28
CA ALA A 158 -8.12 1.59 6.59
C ALA A 158 -6.92 2.52 6.53
N GLY A 159 -6.84 3.38 7.53
CA GLY A 159 -5.79 4.38 7.69
C GLY A 159 -6.24 5.41 8.71
N GLY A 160 -5.43 6.44 8.88
CA GLY A 160 -5.82 7.56 9.72
C GLY A 160 -4.67 8.53 9.94
N ILE A 161 -5.05 9.71 10.42
CA ILE A 161 -4.14 10.77 10.83
C ILE A 161 -4.53 11.16 12.24
N ASN A 162 -3.57 11.24 13.15
CA ASN A 162 -3.80 11.64 14.54
C ASN A 162 -3.23 13.03 14.80
N TYR A 163 -3.90 14.08 14.31
CA TYR A 163 -3.50 15.47 14.51
C TYR A 163 -4.64 16.30 15.13
N ASP A 164 -4.49 17.64 15.15
CA ASP A 164 -5.52 18.58 15.64
C ASP A 164 -6.89 18.29 15.01
N CYS A 165 -6.92 18.02 13.71
CA CYS A 165 -7.97 17.24 13.10
C CYS A 165 -7.45 15.83 12.87
N SER A 166 -8.23 14.84 13.29
CA SER A 166 -7.92 13.45 13.13
C SER A 166 -9.01 12.76 12.33
N TRP A 167 -8.63 11.71 11.64
CA TRP A 167 -9.58 10.75 11.12
C TRP A 167 -9.03 9.34 11.36
N ASP A 168 -9.93 8.44 11.75
CA ASP A 168 -9.68 7.01 11.78
C ASP A 168 -10.60 6.34 10.74
N ARG A 169 -10.06 5.40 9.97
CA ARG A 169 -10.84 4.59 9.04
C ARG A 169 -10.72 3.13 9.41
N GLN A 170 -11.88 2.52 9.55
CA GLN A 170 -12.03 1.09 9.76
C GLN A 170 -12.88 0.48 8.65
N PHE A 171 -12.77 -0.83 8.47
CA PHE A 171 -13.55 -1.52 7.45
C PHE A 171 -14.07 -2.88 7.90
N SER A 172 -15.09 -3.35 7.19
CA SER A 172 -15.51 -4.75 7.14
C SER A 172 -15.82 -5.16 5.70
N ILE A 173 -15.43 -6.39 5.35
CA ILE A 173 -15.73 -7.03 4.07
C ILE A 173 -16.60 -8.25 4.39
N ASP A 174 -17.80 -8.29 3.82
CA ASP A 174 -18.70 -9.43 3.96
C ASP A 174 -18.35 -10.58 2.99
N GLU A 175 -19.01 -11.73 3.15
CA GLU A 175 -18.83 -12.92 2.30
C GLU A 175 -19.10 -12.66 0.81
N THR A 176 -19.85 -11.61 0.49
CA THR A 176 -20.22 -11.26 -0.87
C THR A 176 -19.31 -10.18 -1.47
N TYR A 177 -18.24 -9.75 -0.78
CA TYR A 177 -17.39 -8.62 -1.17
C TYR A 177 -18.07 -7.25 -1.14
N THR A 178 -19.07 -7.07 -0.27
CA THR A 178 -19.49 -5.72 0.13
C THR A 178 -18.51 -5.21 1.17
N ILE A 179 -17.88 -4.08 0.87
CA ILE A 179 -16.90 -3.42 1.74
C ILE A 179 -17.61 -2.24 2.40
N ASN A 180 -17.69 -2.26 3.72
CA ASN A 180 -18.22 -1.16 4.52
C ASN A 180 -17.04 -0.43 5.15
N ILE A 181 -16.91 0.85 4.86
CA ILE A 181 -15.93 1.76 5.44
C ILE A 181 -16.65 2.68 6.42
N ILE A 182 -16.05 2.86 7.59
CA ILE A 182 -16.49 3.84 8.58
C ILE A 182 -15.31 4.76 8.84
N ASP A 183 -15.49 6.03 8.51
CA ASP A 183 -14.57 7.11 8.84
C ASP A 183 -15.10 7.81 10.08
N ASN A 184 -14.33 7.86 11.18
CA ASN A 184 -14.62 8.78 12.27
C ASN A 184 -13.62 9.92 12.23
N GLU A 185 -14.14 11.13 12.11
CA GLU A 185 -13.37 12.35 12.01
C GLU A 185 -13.64 13.19 13.25
N SER A 186 -12.59 13.83 13.76
CA SER A 186 -12.74 14.80 14.83
C SER A 186 -11.74 15.93 14.73
N CYS A 187 -12.12 17.11 15.20
CA CYS A 187 -11.19 18.21 15.39
C CYS A 187 -11.17 18.64 16.85
N PHE A 188 -9.98 18.87 17.35
CA PHE A 188 -9.67 19.35 18.68
C PHE A 188 -9.16 20.77 18.59
N ASP A 189 -9.66 21.62 19.48
CA ASP A 189 -9.14 22.97 19.67
C ASP A 189 -8.05 22.92 20.76
N PRO A 190 -6.76 23.10 20.40
CA PRO A 190 -5.68 23.04 21.37
C PRO A 190 -5.67 24.24 22.34
N GLU A 191 -6.31 25.36 21.99
CA GLU A 191 -6.37 26.53 22.87
C GLU A 191 -7.43 26.34 23.97
N ASP A 192 -8.57 25.76 23.61
CA ASP A 192 -9.71 25.53 24.51
C ASP A 192 -9.74 24.09 25.11
N GLU A 193 -8.74 23.26 24.80
CA GLU A 193 -8.61 21.85 25.18
C GLU A 193 -9.90 21.03 25.01
N LYS A 194 -10.63 21.25 23.91
CA LYS A 194 -11.93 20.59 23.68
C LYS A 194 -12.10 20.11 22.24
N GLN A 195 -12.83 19.02 22.08
CA GLN A 195 -13.29 18.57 20.78
C GLN A 195 -14.38 19.52 20.26
N ILE A 196 -14.15 20.10 19.09
CA ILE A 196 -15.01 21.12 18.49
C ILE A 196 -15.86 20.58 17.34
N LEU A 197 -15.46 19.45 16.75
CA LEU A 197 -16.17 18.84 15.64
C LEU A 197 -16.02 17.33 15.68
N THR A 198 -17.10 16.61 15.40
CA THR A 198 -17.10 15.17 15.17
C THR A 198 -18.00 14.83 14.00
N LYS A 199 -17.57 13.86 13.20
CA LYS A 199 -18.33 13.37 12.07
C LYS A 199 -18.04 11.89 11.87
N THR A 200 -19.07 11.11 11.61
CA THR A 200 -18.92 9.73 11.16
C THR A 200 -19.49 9.62 9.76
N VAL A 201 -18.68 9.18 8.81
CA VAL A 201 -19.11 8.87 7.44
C VAL A 201 -19.14 7.37 7.28
N LYS A 202 -20.20 6.86 6.67
CA LYS A 202 -20.32 5.45 6.33
C LYS A 202 -20.41 5.32 4.83
N THR A 203 -19.50 4.56 4.25
CA THR A 203 -19.44 4.35 2.81
C THR A 203 -19.46 2.86 2.52
N ALA A 204 -20.26 2.45 1.55
CA ALA A 204 -20.33 1.07 1.11
C ALA A 204 -19.83 0.96 -0.33
N TYR A 205 -18.96 -0.01 -0.56
CA TYR A 205 -18.42 -0.37 -1.87
C TYR A 205 -18.74 -1.83 -2.19
N LYS A 206 -18.70 -2.16 -3.47
CA LYS A 206 -18.82 -3.53 -3.97
C LYS A 206 -17.71 -3.80 -4.96
N VAL A 207 -17.03 -4.93 -4.79
CA VAL A 207 -16.19 -5.48 -5.86
C VAL A 207 -17.09 -6.30 -6.77
N ASP A 208 -17.14 -5.96 -8.06
CA ASP A 208 -17.91 -6.72 -9.03
C ASP A 208 -17.14 -7.95 -9.57
N ASN A 209 -17.79 -8.73 -10.43
CA ASN A 209 -17.25 -9.97 -10.97
C ASN A 209 -16.00 -9.78 -11.84
N ASP A 210 -15.77 -8.56 -12.33
CA ASP A 210 -14.64 -8.17 -13.16
C ASP A 210 -13.53 -7.51 -12.33
N GLY A 211 -13.70 -7.42 -11.00
CA GLY A 211 -12.72 -6.85 -10.08
C GLY A 211 -12.81 -5.32 -9.92
N HIS A 212 -13.81 -4.66 -10.52
CA HIS A 212 -13.98 -3.21 -10.36
C HIS A 212 -14.68 -2.88 -9.05
N ILE A 213 -14.24 -1.81 -8.40
CA ILE A 213 -14.77 -1.35 -7.11
C ILE A 213 -15.76 -0.21 -7.38
N LYS A 214 -17.01 -0.44 -7.00
CA LYS A 214 -18.12 0.51 -7.21
C LYS A 214 -18.68 0.96 -5.88
N MET A 215 -18.81 2.27 -5.70
CA MET A 215 -19.55 2.83 -4.59
C MET A 215 -21.04 2.47 -4.72
N LEU A 216 -21.62 1.95 -3.65
CA LEU A 216 -23.04 1.64 -3.55
C LEU A 216 -23.80 2.80 -2.93
N ILE A 217 -23.33 3.27 -1.77
CA ILE A 217 -23.99 4.27 -0.92
C ILE A 217 -22.91 5.05 -0.16
N SER A 218 -23.11 6.36 -0.02
CA SER A 218 -22.42 7.20 0.96
C SER A 218 -23.46 7.82 1.89
N GLU A 219 -23.48 7.42 3.15
CA GLU A 219 -24.31 8.01 4.19
C GLU A 219 -23.44 8.88 5.10
N GLY A 220 -23.68 10.20 5.07
CA GLY A 220 -23.08 11.16 6.00
C GLY A 220 -22.49 12.40 5.33
N ALA A 221 -23.29 13.46 5.21
CA ALA A 221 -22.81 14.84 5.21
C ALA A 221 -23.98 15.79 5.55
N LEU A 222 -24.00 16.23 6.82
CA LEU A 222 -24.87 17.26 7.44
C LEU A 222 -26.39 17.04 7.41
#